data_AF-A0A963R9X0-F1
#
_entry.id   AF-A0A963R9X0-F1
#
_cell.length_a   1.000
_cell.length_b   1.000
_cell.length_c   1.000
_cell.angle_alpha   90.00
_cell.angle_beta   90.00
_cell.angle_gamma   90.00
#
_symmetry.space_group_name_H-M   'P 1'
#
loop_
_entity.id
_entity.type
_entity.pdbx_description
1 polymer ?
#
loop_
_entity_poly.entity_id
_entity_poly.type
_entity_poly.pdbx_seq_one_letter_code
_entity_poly.pdbx_strand_id
1 'polypeptide(L)'
;NAIQGFAEVIQQQLFGPTPHEYRALAASIAADSAHMLAGFEELDRLVKLDAGALELEAGECDLAAIIAMTVGQLEAYTGPRRSGFELDQRDDSLPVAMAGIEAERLVWRLLATLAGATVPGEVLRLRSRQRGDTARMTVRLPSRLADLSDEALFQALAEGRPKALSAGMFGVGFALRLAAAEAKAAGGSLERKGDRLRLSLPGLTRAAMAHSQGEGPGSGQSDGT
;
A
#
# COMPACT_ATOMS: atom_id res chain seq x y z
N ASN A 1 -8.17 4.30 25.55
CA ASN A 1 -9.35 3.70 24.89
C ASN A 1 -10.50 3.40 25.86
N ALA A 2 -11.06 4.41 26.55
CA ALA A 2 -12.24 4.21 27.38
C ALA A 2 -13.54 4.27 26.55
N ILE A 3 -13.63 5.20 25.59
CA ILE A 3 -14.81 5.41 24.73
C ILE A 3 -15.10 4.17 23.86
N GLN A 4 -14.08 3.65 23.16
CA GLN A 4 -14.19 2.41 22.39
C GLN A 4 -14.61 1.22 23.27
N GLY A 5 -13.99 1.05 24.43
CA GLY A 5 -14.31 -0.05 25.35
C GLY A 5 -15.76 -0.01 25.86
N PHE A 6 -16.27 1.17 26.23
CA PHE A 6 -17.68 1.29 26.63
C PHE A 6 -18.65 1.05 25.47
N ALA A 7 -18.30 1.48 24.25
CA ALA A 7 -19.10 1.23 23.06
C ALA A 7 -19.15 -0.27 22.71
N GLU A 8 -18.02 -0.98 22.80
CA GLU A 8 -17.95 -2.44 22.61
C GLU A 8 -18.75 -3.20 23.68
N VAL A 9 -18.67 -2.76 24.94
CA VAL A 9 -19.46 -3.31 26.06
C VAL A 9 -20.97 -3.22 25.80
N ILE A 10 -21.44 -2.06 25.31
CA ILE A 10 -22.85 -1.83 24.97
C ILE A 10 -23.26 -2.68 23.75
N GLN A 11 -22.39 -2.76 22.73
CA GLN A 11 -22.63 -3.58 21.54
C GLN A 11 -22.73 -5.07 21.87
N GLN A 12 -21.85 -5.57 22.74
CA GLN A 12 -21.79 -6.96 23.20
C GLN A 12 -22.82 -7.29 24.28
N GLN A 13 -23.60 -6.31 24.75
CA GLN A 13 -24.63 -6.49 25.78
C GLN A 13 -24.11 -7.10 27.10
N LEU A 14 -22.87 -6.78 27.49
CA LEU A 14 -22.21 -7.40 28.64
C LEU A 14 -22.89 -7.11 30.00
N PHE A 15 -23.78 -6.11 30.06
CA PHE A 15 -24.58 -5.76 31.24
C PHE A 15 -26.10 -5.96 31.03
N GLY A 16 -26.49 -6.75 30.02
CA GLY A 16 -27.89 -7.11 29.76
C GLY A 16 -28.44 -6.58 28.43
N PRO A 17 -29.70 -6.93 28.11
CA PRO A 17 -30.30 -6.65 26.81
C PRO A 17 -30.41 -5.14 26.56
N THR A 18 -29.70 -4.68 25.54
CA THR A 18 -29.70 -3.28 25.07
C THR A 18 -30.58 -3.15 23.84
N PRO A 19 -31.48 -2.16 23.72
CA PRO A 19 -32.27 -1.93 22.51
C PRO A 19 -31.44 -1.80 21.22
N HIS A 20 -31.99 -2.21 20.09
CA HIS A 20 -31.27 -2.23 18.80
C HIS A 20 -30.69 -0.87 18.40
N GLU A 21 -31.43 0.21 18.63
CA GLU A 21 -30.99 1.58 18.31
C GLU A 21 -29.73 1.99 19.08
N TYR A 22 -29.68 1.68 20.38
CA TYR A 22 -28.49 1.97 21.20
C TYR A 22 -27.30 1.09 20.82
N ARG A 23 -27.53 -0.16 20.37
CA ARG A 23 -26.44 -0.99 19.83
C ARG A 23 -25.90 -0.44 18.52
N ALA A 24 -26.75 0.09 17.64
CA ALA A 24 -26.32 0.72 16.40
C ALA A 24 -25.55 2.02 16.65
N LEU A 25 -25.95 2.82 17.65
CA LEU A 25 -25.21 3.99 18.09
C LEU A 25 -23.85 3.62 18.68
N ALA A 26 -23.81 2.60 19.55
CA ALA A 26 -22.57 2.10 20.13
C ALA A 26 -21.61 1.56 19.06
N ALA A 27 -22.11 0.79 18.09
CA ALA A 27 -21.30 0.32 16.96
C ALA A 27 -20.72 1.49 16.15
N SER A 28 -21.51 2.55 15.92
CA SER A 28 -21.01 3.77 15.25
C SER A 28 -19.91 4.46 16.07
N ILE A 29 -20.10 4.61 17.39
CA ILE A 29 -19.10 5.23 18.28
C ILE A 29 -17.81 4.42 18.32
N ALA A 30 -17.91 3.09 18.39
CA ALA A 30 -16.75 2.19 18.36
C ALA A 30 -15.99 2.32 17.05
N ALA A 31 -16.70 2.33 15.91
CA ALA A 31 -16.11 2.51 14.59
C ALA A 31 -15.42 3.88 14.45
N ASP A 32 -16.07 4.96 14.86
CA ASP A 32 -15.50 6.31 14.83
C ASP A 32 -14.27 6.43 15.73
N SER A 33 -14.29 5.80 16.91
CA SER A 33 -13.14 5.77 17.83
C SER A 33 -11.97 4.99 17.24
N ALA A 34 -12.22 3.83 16.62
CA ALA A 34 -11.20 3.04 15.96
C ALA A 34 -10.59 3.80 14.77
N HIS A 35 -11.41 4.49 13.98
CA HIS A 35 -10.95 5.35 12.89
C HIS A 35 -10.08 6.51 13.39
N MET A 36 -10.47 7.18 14.48
CA MET A 36 -9.68 8.26 15.08
C MET A 36 -8.33 7.76 15.60
N LEU A 37 -8.30 6.58 16.23
CA LEU A 37 -7.07 5.99 16.73
C LEU A 37 -6.11 5.64 15.57
N ALA A 38 -6.62 4.97 14.54
CA ALA A 38 -5.84 4.67 13.34
C ALA A 38 -5.29 5.95 12.69
N GLY A 39 -6.09 7.02 12.63
CA GLY A 39 -5.61 8.31 12.17
C GLY A 39 -4.50 8.90 13.04
N PHE A 40 -4.62 8.82 14.36
CA PHE A 40 -3.56 9.26 15.25
C PHE A 40 -2.25 8.49 15.02
N GLU A 41 -2.33 7.17 14.85
CA GLU A 41 -1.18 6.32 14.53
C GLU A 41 -0.53 6.73 13.20
N GLU A 42 -1.31 7.06 12.18
CA GLU A 42 -0.77 7.55 10.90
C GLU A 42 -0.10 8.91 11.02
N LEU A 43 -0.69 9.84 11.78
CA LEU A 43 -0.09 11.16 12.04
C LEU A 43 1.23 11.02 12.79
N ASP A 44 1.25 10.25 13.88
CA ASP A 44 2.44 9.97 14.66
C ASP A 44 3.53 9.30 13.81
N ARG A 45 3.14 8.35 12.95
CA ARG A 45 4.03 7.70 12.00
C ARG A 45 4.63 8.71 11.02
N LEU A 46 3.84 9.59 10.41
CA LEU A 46 4.35 10.62 9.50
C LEU A 46 5.35 11.53 10.22
N VAL A 47 4.99 12.04 11.41
CA VAL A 47 5.84 12.94 12.20
C VAL A 47 7.18 12.27 12.53
N LYS A 48 7.17 11.00 12.95
CA LYS A 48 8.39 10.26 13.27
C LYS A 48 9.25 10.00 12.03
N LEU A 49 8.65 9.65 10.89
CA LEU A 49 9.38 9.46 9.64
C LEU A 49 10.02 10.77 9.15
N ASP A 50 9.28 11.89 9.20
CA ASP A 50 9.79 13.20 8.80
C ASP A 50 10.94 13.68 9.71
N ALA A 51 10.86 13.37 11.01
CA ALA A 51 11.92 13.64 11.98
C ALA A 51 13.11 12.65 11.89
N GLY A 52 13.02 11.59 11.08
CA GLY A 52 14.01 10.51 11.06
C GLY A 52 14.07 9.70 12.36
N ALA A 53 13.01 9.74 13.18
CA ALA A 53 12.89 9.05 14.46
C ALA A 53 12.22 7.67 14.35
N LEU A 54 11.79 7.28 13.14
CA LEU A 54 11.29 5.94 12.83
C LEU A 54 12.10 5.36 11.66
N GLU A 55 12.70 4.21 11.88
CA GLU A 55 13.26 3.37 10.83
C GLU A 55 12.22 2.33 10.43
N LEU A 56 12.09 2.07 9.12
CA LEU A 56 11.23 0.99 8.64
C LEU A 56 11.87 -0.36 8.95
N GLU A 57 11.04 -1.35 9.23
CA GLU A 57 11.52 -2.71 9.46
C GLU A 57 12.20 -3.24 8.19
N ALA A 58 13.49 -3.57 8.33
CA ALA A 58 14.26 -4.17 7.26
C ALA A 58 13.83 -5.62 7.04
N GLY A 59 13.93 -6.07 5.80
CA GLY A 59 13.59 -7.43 5.40
C GLY A 59 13.76 -7.60 3.90
N GLU A 60 13.20 -8.68 3.37
CA GLU A 60 13.14 -8.89 1.92
C GLU A 60 11.71 -9.23 1.54
N CYS A 61 11.19 -8.58 0.50
CA CYS A 61 9.90 -8.93 -0.07
C CYS A 61 9.89 -8.70 -1.58
N ASP A 62 8.94 -9.34 -2.25
CA ASP A 62 8.69 -9.14 -3.68
C ASP A 62 7.58 -8.11 -3.90
N LEU A 63 7.98 -6.90 -4.30
CA LEU A 63 7.06 -5.80 -4.57
C LEU A 63 6.09 -6.14 -5.72
N ALA A 64 6.52 -6.95 -6.69
CA ALA A 64 5.70 -7.35 -7.83
C ALA A 64 4.48 -8.17 -7.37
N ALA A 65 4.71 -9.12 -6.45
CA ALA A 65 3.66 -9.95 -5.87
C ALA A 65 2.69 -9.12 -4.99
N ILE A 66 3.22 -8.22 -4.16
CA ILE A 66 2.41 -7.34 -3.30
C ILE A 66 1.50 -6.43 -4.15
N ILE A 67 2.01 -5.86 -5.24
CA ILE A 67 1.22 -5.04 -6.16
C ILE A 67 0.08 -5.85 -6.78
N ALA A 68 0.37 -7.04 -7.32
CA ALA A 68 -0.62 -7.89 -7.94
C ALA A 68 -1.72 -8.32 -6.94
N MET A 69 -1.32 -8.73 -5.73
CA MET A 69 -2.26 -9.08 -4.66
C MET A 69 -3.14 -7.88 -4.27
N THR A 70 -2.55 -6.69 -4.12
CA THR A 70 -3.30 -5.48 -3.76
C THR A 70 -4.31 -5.09 -4.83
N VAL A 71 -3.93 -5.18 -6.12
CA VAL A 71 -4.86 -4.92 -7.24
C VAL A 71 -6.04 -5.89 -7.20
N GLY A 72 -5.79 -7.19 -7.00
CA GLY A 72 -6.85 -8.20 -6.88
C GLY A 72 -7.78 -7.97 -5.69
N GLN A 73 -7.24 -7.55 -4.53
CA GLN A 73 -8.05 -7.20 -3.37
C GLN A 73 -8.95 -5.98 -3.63
N LEU A 74 -8.43 -4.96 -4.34
CA LEU A 74 -9.19 -3.75 -4.65
C LEU A 74 -10.28 -4.00 -5.71
N GLU A 75 -10.13 -5.02 -6.56
CA GLU A 75 -11.12 -5.38 -7.58
C GLU A 75 -12.51 -5.67 -6.98
N ALA A 76 -12.57 -6.28 -5.78
CA ALA A 76 -13.83 -6.53 -5.08
C ALA A 76 -14.66 -5.26 -4.85
N TYR A 77 -14.01 -4.11 -4.74
CA TYR A 77 -14.65 -2.82 -4.49
C TYR A 77 -14.77 -1.96 -5.76
N THR A 78 -13.81 -2.05 -6.69
CA THR A 78 -13.79 -1.22 -7.90
C THR A 78 -14.54 -1.85 -9.08
N GLY A 79 -14.63 -3.19 -9.13
CA GLY A 79 -15.32 -3.96 -10.15
C GLY A 79 -16.78 -3.56 -10.38
N PRO A 80 -17.63 -3.45 -9.33
CA PRO A 80 -19.02 -3.00 -9.48
C PRO A 80 -19.17 -1.60 -10.12
N ARG A 81 -18.14 -0.75 -9.99
CA ARG A 81 -18.10 0.60 -10.57
C ARG A 81 -17.41 0.65 -11.93
N ARG A 82 -16.92 -0.50 -12.42
CA ARG A 82 -16.09 -0.63 -13.62
C ARG A 82 -14.89 0.34 -13.59
N SER A 83 -14.36 0.59 -12.39
CA SER A 83 -13.15 1.36 -12.18
C SER A 83 -12.05 0.44 -11.64
N GLY A 84 -10.83 0.96 -11.47
CA GLY A 84 -9.75 0.21 -10.83
C GLY A 84 -8.43 0.36 -11.55
N PHE A 85 -7.68 -0.75 -11.69
CA PHE A 85 -6.34 -0.75 -12.25
C PHE A 85 -6.21 -1.71 -13.43
N GLU A 86 -5.54 -1.26 -14.47
CA GLU A 86 -4.99 -2.11 -15.54
C GLU A 86 -3.50 -2.32 -15.22
N LEU A 87 -3.15 -3.50 -14.71
CA LEU A 87 -1.79 -3.83 -14.29
C LEU A 87 -0.95 -4.36 -15.48
N ASP A 88 0.06 -3.57 -15.87
CA ASP A 88 1.13 -3.91 -16.81
C ASP A 88 2.40 -4.27 -16.02
N GLN A 89 2.52 -5.53 -15.61
CA GLN A 89 3.69 -6.06 -14.90
C GLN A 89 4.74 -6.53 -15.90
N ARG A 90 5.89 -5.86 -15.93
CA ARG A 90 6.97 -6.16 -16.90
C ARG A 90 7.98 -7.19 -16.40
N ASP A 91 8.10 -7.30 -15.09
CA ASP A 91 8.99 -8.23 -14.42
C ASP A 91 8.17 -9.00 -13.39
N ASP A 92 8.30 -10.32 -13.38
CA ASP A 92 7.55 -11.21 -12.48
C ASP A 92 7.98 -11.08 -11.01
N SER A 93 9.17 -10.53 -10.77
CA SER A 93 9.73 -10.33 -9.44
C SER A 93 10.49 -9.01 -9.33
N LEU A 94 10.22 -8.27 -8.26
CA LEU A 94 10.84 -6.99 -7.92
C LEU A 94 11.26 -7.01 -6.43
N PRO A 95 12.37 -7.68 -6.10
CA PRO A 95 12.81 -7.83 -4.72
C PRO A 95 13.31 -6.48 -4.17
N VAL A 96 12.90 -6.14 -2.94
CA VAL A 96 13.29 -4.91 -2.23
C VAL A 96 13.68 -5.21 -0.79
N ALA A 97 14.59 -4.39 -0.23
CA ALA A 97 15.14 -4.54 1.12
C ALA A 97 14.20 -3.95 2.19
N MET A 98 12.94 -4.40 2.21
CA MET A 98 11.89 -3.94 3.12
C MET A 98 11.09 -5.14 3.63
N ALA A 99 10.71 -5.14 4.91
CA ALA A 99 9.80 -6.15 5.44
C ALA A 99 8.47 -6.15 4.66
N GLY A 100 7.89 -7.33 4.41
CA GLY A 100 6.67 -7.47 3.61
C GLY A 100 5.51 -6.63 4.13
N ILE A 101 5.34 -6.56 5.46
CA ILE A 101 4.27 -5.77 6.09
C ILE A 101 4.39 -4.26 5.82
N GLU A 102 5.62 -3.75 5.70
CA GLU A 102 5.88 -2.34 5.40
C GLU A 102 5.59 -2.04 3.93
N ALA A 103 5.99 -2.95 3.03
CA ALA A 103 5.71 -2.83 1.61
C ALA A 103 4.20 -2.95 1.32
N GLU A 104 3.51 -3.87 1.97
CA GLU A 104 2.05 -4.02 1.90
C GLU A 104 1.34 -2.75 2.37
N ARG A 105 1.74 -2.18 3.50
CA ARG A 105 1.17 -0.93 4.02
C ARG A 105 1.35 0.22 3.03
N LEU A 106 2.55 0.39 2.47
CA LEU A 106 2.85 1.43 1.48
C LEU A 106 2.05 1.25 0.18
N VAL A 107 2.03 0.04 -0.37
CA VAL A 107 1.33 -0.26 -1.63
C VAL A 107 -0.18 -0.14 -1.45
N TRP A 108 -0.75 -0.69 -0.37
CA TRP A 108 -2.15 -0.53 -0.02
C TRP A 108 -2.50 0.96 0.10
N ARG A 109 -1.70 1.73 0.83
CA ARG A 109 -1.93 3.17 1.02
C ARG A 109 -2.03 3.90 -0.31
N LEU A 110 -1.10 3.66 -1.22
CA LEU A 110 -1.10 4.28 -2.53
C LEU A 110 -2.29 3.83 -3.39
N LEU A 111 -2.48 2.52 -3.55
CA LEU A 111 -3.47 1.99 -4.49
C LEU A 111 -4.90 2.20 -3.98
N ALA A 112 -5.18 1.99 -2.69
CA ALA A 112 -6.50 2.26 -2.12
C ALA A 112 -6.85 3.75 -2.25
N THR A 113 -5.92 4.66 -1.93
CA THR A 113 -6.13 6.11 -2.09
C THR A 113 -6.53 6.50 -3.51
N LEU A 114 -5.80 5.96 -4.51
CA LEU A 114 -6.10 6.25 -5.92
C LEU A 114 -7.41 5.60 -6.37
N ALA A 115 -7.67 4.36 -5.98
CA ALA A 115 -8.93 3.67 -6.26
C ALA A 115 -10.14 4.45 -5.68
N GLY A 116 -10.05 4.93 -4.44
CA GLY A 116 -11.09 5.72 -3.79
C GLY A 116 -11.33 7.10 -4.42
N ALA A 117 -10.36 7.60 -5.19
CA ALA A 117 -10.48 8.85 -5.95
C ALA A 117 -11.06 8.65 -7.36
N THR A 118 -11.11 7.41 -7.88
CA THR A 118 -11.69 7.13 -9.20
C THR A 118 -13.16 7.48 -9.32
N VAL A 119 -13.57 7.87 -10.53
CA VAL A 119 -14.99 7.94 -10.93
C VAL A 119 -15.45 6.60 -11.56
N PRO A 120 -16.76 6.31 -11.62
CA PRO A 120 -17.25 5.12 -12.32
C PRO A 120 -16.75 5.04 -13.77
N GLY A 121 -16.30 3.86 -14.19
CA GLY A 121 -15.73 3.63 -15.53
C GLY A 121 -14.26 4.00 -15.69
N GLU A 122 -13.61 4.56 -14.66
CA GLU A 122 -12.22 5.01 -14.75
C GLU A 122 -11.22 3.91 -14.38
N VAL A 123 -10.48 3.44 -15.38
CA VAL A 123 -9.42 2.42 -15.21
C VAL A 123 -8.04 3.07 -15.29
N LEU A 124 -7.26 2.95 -14.23
CA LEU A 124 -5.94 3.56 -14.09
C LEU A 124 -4.86 2.59 -14.58
N ARG A 125 -4.03 3.02 -15.53
CA ARG A 125 -2.86 2.24 -15.93
C ARG A 125 -1.82 2.22 -14.82
N LEU A 126 -1.47 1.02 -14.37
CA LEU A 126 -0.48 0.74 -13.35
C LEU A 126 0.61 -0.12 -13.97
N ARG A 127 1.86 0.33 -13.93
CA ARG A 127 3.01 -0.42 -14.47
C ARG A 127 4.04 -0.65 -13.38
N SER A 128 4.48 -1.89 -13.23
CA SER A 128 5.60 -2.27 -12.37
C SER A 128 6.73 -2.83 -13.22
N ARG A 129 7.98 -2.43 -12.92
CA ARG A 129 9.18 -2.94 -13.60
C ARG A 129 10.45 -2.66 -12.80
N GLN A 130 11.52 -3.39 -13.11
CA GLN A 130 12.88 -3.08 -12.71
C GLN A 130 13.46 -2.01 -13.65
N ARG A 131 14.25 -1.07 -13.09
CA ARG A 131 15.04 -0.12 -13.89
C ARG A 131 16.39 0.09 -13.24
N GLY A 132 17.43 -0.58 -13.76
CA GLY A 132 18.73 -0.63 -13.09
C GLY A 132 18.56 -1.35 -11.74
N ASP A 133 19.08 -0.76 -10.66
CA ASP A 133 18.92 -1.27 -9.29
C ASP A 133 17.69 -0.69 -8.57
N THR A 134 16.63 -0.36 -9.30
CA THR A 134 15.42 0.25 -8.73
C THR A 134 14.18 -0.51 -9.15
N ALA A 135 13.42 -1.00 -8.16
CA ALA A 135 12.05 -1.47 -8.35
C ALA A 135 11.13 -0.25 -8.52
N ARG A 136 10.38 -0.19 -9.61
CA ARG A 136 9.57 0.99 -9.95
C ARG A 136 8.12 0.63 -10.21
N MET A 137 7.22 1.28 -9.47
CA MET A 137 5.79 1.29 -9.72
C MET A 137 5.38 2.66 -10.25
N THR A 138 4.64 2.71 -11.36
CA THR A 138 4.13 3.95 -11.96
C THR A 138 2.65 3.81 -12.25
N VAL A 139 1.85 4.73 -11.74
CA VAL A 139 0.39 4.70 -11.87
C VAL A 139 -0.11 6.03 -12.43
N ARG A 140 -1.06 5.98 -13.37
CA ARG A 140 -1.79 7.18 -13.80
C ARG A 140 -2.65 7.70 -12.65
N LEU A 141 -2.64 9.00 -12.45
CA LEU A 141 -3.55 9.64 -11.51
C LEU A 141 -4.99 9.52 -12.06
N PRO A 142 -5.99 9.31 -11.19
CA PRO A 142 -7.38 9.59 -11.51
C PRO A 142 -7.54 11.01 -12.03
N SER A 143 -8.43 11.22 -13.00
CA SER A 143 -8.80 12.52 -13.59
C SER A 143 -8.95 13.63 -12.55
N ARG A 144 -9.71 13.37 -11.48
CA ARG A 144 -9.91 14.32 -10.36
C ARG A 144 -8.61 14.79 -9.70
N LEU A 145 -7.57 13.96 -9.69
CA LEU A 145 -6.27 14.28 -9.10
C LEU A 145 -5.26 14.76 -10.15
N ALA A 146 -5.40 14.32 -11.40
CA ALA A 146 -4.52 14.69 -12.50
C ALA A 146 -4.60 16.18 -12.84
N ASP A 147 -5.76 16.81 -12.64
CA ASP A 147 -6.00 18.23 -12.90
C ASP A 147 -5.51 19.16 -11.78
N LEU A 148 -5.16 18.61 -10.61
CA LEU A 148 -4.64 19.39 -9.49
C LEU A 148 -3.20 19.85 -9.75
N SER A 149 -2.80 20.98 -9.18
CA SER A 149 -1.37 21.33 -9.06
C SER A 149 -0.64 20.36 -8.12
N ASP A 150 0.68 20.33 -8.15
CA ASP A 150 1.46 19.47 -7.25
C ASP A 150 1.19 19.83 -5.78
N GLU A 151 1.17 21.12 -5.46
CA GLU A 151 0.84 21.60 -4.12
C GLU A 151 -0.57 21.17 -3.70
N ALA A 152 -1.57 21.37 -4.56
CA ALA A 152 -2.95 21.00 -4.26
C ALA A 152 -3.11 19.47 -4.08
N LEU A 153 -2.37 18.66 -4.85
CA LEU A 153 -2.41 17.20 -4.73
C LEU A 153 -1.91 16.73 -3.35
N PHE A 154 -0.79 17.27 -2.87
CA PHE A 154 -0.19 16.87 -1.59
C PHE A 154 -0.84 17.54 -0.37
N GLN A 155 -1.64 18.60 -0.57
CA GLN A 155 -2.46 19.25 0.47
C GLN A 155 -3.94 18.87 0.44
N ALA A 156 -4.38 18.03 -0.51
CA ALA A 156 -5.78 17.62 -0.64
C ALA A 156 -6.29 16.95 0.65
N LEU A 157 -7.29 17.56 1.27
CA LEU A 157 -7.95 17.06 2.48
C LEU A 157 -9.00 16.00 2.16
N ALA A 158 -9.49 15.31 3.18
CA ALA A 158 -10.62 14.39 3.03
C ALA A 158 -11.90 15.17 2.68
N GLU A 159 -12.45 14.90 1.50
CA GLU A 159 -13.75 15.45 1.09
C GLU A 159 -14.89 14.52 1.54
N GLY A 160 -15.71 14.99 2.49
CA GLY A 160 -16.96 14.34 2.89
C GLY A 160 -16.80 13.15 3.85
N ARG A 161 -17.77 12.22 3.82
CA ARG A 161 -17.72 11.01 4.66
C ARG A 161 -16.58 10.09 4.24
N PRO A 162 -16.01 9.31 5.18
CA PRO A 162 -15.00 8.29 4.86
C PRO A 162 -15.49 7.41 3.71
N LYS A 163 -14.76 7.43 2.60
CA LYS A 163 -15.02 6.49 1.51
C LYS A 163 -14.54 5.11 1.96
N ALA A 164 -15.31 4.08 1.64
CA ALA A 164 -14.97 2.69 1.96
C ALA A 164 -13.59 2.23 1.44
N LEU A 165 -13.02 2.94 0.46
CA LEU A 165 -11.75 2.64 -0.19
C LEU A 165 -10.62 3.64 0.15
N SER A 166 -10.77 4.52 1.14
CA SER A 166 -9.68 5.43 1.50
C SER A 166 -8.64 4.72 2.37
N ALA A 167 -7.36 4.98 2.12
CA ALA A 167 -6.27 4.44 2.93
C ALA A 167 -6.17 5.07 4.33
N GLY A 168 -6.88 6.17 4.61
CA GLY A 168 -6.78 6.87 5.89
C GLY A 168 -7.78 8.03 5.99
N MET A 169 -7.94 8.57 7.20
CA MET A 169 -8.99 9.57 7.48
C MET A 169 -8.67 11.01 7.03
N PHE A 170 -7.40 11.32 6.75
CA PHE A 170 -6.95 12.70 6.45
C PHE A 170 -6.97 13.05 4.96
N GLY A 171 -7.39 12.12 4.10
CA GLY A 171 -7.54 12.35 2.66
C GLY A 171 -6.29 12.06 1.84
N VAL A 172 -6.40 12.37 0.54
CA VAL A 172 -5.42 11.98 -0.49
C VAL A 172 -4.05 12.61 -0.22
N GLY A 173 -4.00 13.91 0.07
CA GLY A 173 -2.74 14.64 0.24
C GLY A 173 -1.93 14.12 1.41
N PHE A 174 -2.59 13.84 2.54
CA PHE A 174 -1.95 13.20 3.68
C PHE A 174 -1.43 11.79 3.34
N ALA A 175 -2.25 10.95 2.71
CA ALA A 175 -1.84 9.60 2.33
C ALA A 175 -0.62 9.60 1.39
N LEU A 176 -0.55 10.56 0.46
CA LEU A 176 0.60 10.72 -0.44
C LEU A 176 1.85 11.24 0.28
N ARG A 177 1.70 12.16 1.25
CA ARG A 177 2.82 12.62 2.09
C ARG A 177 3.38 11.49 2.95
N LEU A 178 2.52 10.71 3.59
CA LEU A 178 2.93 9.54 4.36
C LEU A 178 3.60 8.48 3.49
N ALA A 179 3.04 8.17 2.32
CA ALA A 179 3.68 7.25 1.37
C ALA A 179 5.04 7.78 0.87
N ALA A 180 5.20 9.09 0.69
CA ALA A 180 6.48 9.68 0.32
C ALA A 180 7.52 9.59 1.46
N ALA A 181 7.10 9.80 2.71
CA ALA A 181 7.95 9.66 3.88
C ALA A 181 8.37 8.18 4.09
N GLU A 182 7.43 7.23 3.94
CA GLU A 182 7.70 5.79 3.97
C GLU A 182 8.68 5.39 2.86
N ALA A 183 8.44 5.83 1.62
CA ALA A 183 9.36 5.56 0.51
C ALA A 183 10.76 6.15 0.75
N LYS A 184 10.85 7.36 1.31
CA LYS A 184 12.12 8.02 1.63
C LYS A 184 12.87 7.26 2.73
N ALA A 185 12.20 6.83 3.79
CA ALA A 185 12.79 6.03 4.87
C ALA A 185 13.31 4.67 4.37
N ALA A 186 12.73 4.14 3.29
CA ALA A 186 13.22 2.96 2.59
C ALA A 186 14.39 3.21 1.61
N GLY A 187 14.94 4.44 1.57
CA GLY A 187 15.97 4.83 0.60
C GLY A 187 15.45 5.08 -0.82
N GLY A 188 14.13 5.16 -1.00
CA GLY A 188 13.45 5.39 -2.27
C GLY A 188 12.87 6.80 -2.43
N SER A 189 11.92 6.93 -3.36
CA SER A 189 11.16 8.17 -3.58
C SER A 189 9.75 7.92 -4.12
N LEU A 190 8.84 8.84 -3.81
CA LEU A 190 7.53 8.97 -4.44
C LEU A 190 7.42 10.35 -5.09
N GLU A 191 7.24 10.39 -6.41
CA GLU A 191 7.22 11.63 -7.18
C GLU A 191 6.06 11.68 -8.17
N ARG A 192 5.50 12.88 -8.36
CA ARG A 192 4.62 13.15 -9.50
C ARG A 192 5.43 13.44 -10.76
N LYS A 193 4.98 12.92 -11.89
CA LYS A 193 5.53 13.16 -13.23
C LYS A 193 4.38 13.38 -14.21
N GLY A 194 3.96 14.64 -14.35
CA GLY A 194 2.76 14.99 -15.10
C GLY A 194 1.53 14.35 -14.44
N ASP A 195 0.78 13.57 -15.19
CA ASP A 195 -0.42 12.87 -14.72
C ASP A 195 -0.14 11.47 -14.13
N ARG A 196 1.07 11.24 -13.61
CA ARG A 196 1.48 9.96 -13.02
C ARG A 196 2.14 10.14 -11.67
N LEU A 197 1.91 9.19 -10.78
CA LEU A 197 2.73 8.99 -9.59
C LEU A 197 3.72 7.86 -9.84
N ARG A 198 4.94 8.03 -9.33
CA ARG A 198 6.04 7.07 -9.48
C ARG A 198 6.67 6.80 -8.13
N LEU A 199 6.49 5.57 -7.64
CA LEU A 199 7.23 5.01 -6.53
C LEU A 199 8.50 4.34 -7.07
N SER A 200 9.64 4.63 -6.46
CA SER A 200 10.94 4.02 -6.74
C SER A 200 11.53 3.54 -5.43
N LEU A 201 11.84 2.25 -5.32
CA LEU A 201 12.51 1.66 -4.16
C LEU A 201 13.84 1.05 -4.62
N PRO A 202 14.91 1.09 -3.80
CA PRO A 202 16.12 0.34 -4.06
C PRO A 202 15.78 -1.14 -4.23
N GLY A 203 16.10 -1.69 -5.40
CA GLY A 203 15.95 -3.11 -5.66
C GLY A 203 17.10 -3.87 -5.01
N LEU A 204 16.81 -5.07 -4.51
CA LEU A 204 17.85 -6.04 -4.23
C LEU A 204 18.32 -6.54 -5.60
N THR A 205 19.50 -6.10 -6.04
CA THR A 205 20.08 -6.62 -7.28
C THR A 205 20.04 -8.14 -7.21
N ARG A 206 19.36 -8.80 -8.15
CA ARG A 206 19.39 -10.26 -8.26
C ARG A 206 20.84 -10.61 -8.52
N ALA A 207 21.59 -11.00 -7.49
CA ALA A 207 22.91 -11.57 -7.67
C ALA A 207 22.73 -12.67 -8.70
N ALA A 208 23.47 -12.56 -9.80
CA ALA A 208 23.42 -13.51 -10.89
C ALA A 208 23.45 -14.91 -10.29
N MET A 209 22.40 -15.70 -10.53
CA MET A 209 22.50 -17.13 -10.36
C MET A 209 23.52 -17.59 -11.40
N ALA A 210 24.79 -17.60 -11.01
CA ALA A 210 25.83 -18.24 -11.79
C ALA A 210 25.58 -19.74 -11.67
N HIS A 211 24.99 -20.25 -12.74
CA HIS A 211 24.97 -21.65 -13.08
C HIS A 211 26.35 -22.28 -12.88
N SER A 212 26.38 -23.38 -12.15
CA SER A 212 27.30 -24.47 -12.41
C SER A 212 26.48 -25.76 -12.52
N GLN A 213 25.83 -25.92 -13.68
CA GLN A 213 25.59 -27.26 -14.21
C GLN A 213 26.69 -27.59 -15.20
N GLY A 214 27.34 -28.73 -14.97
CA GLY A 214 27.75 -29.63 -16.04
C GLY A 214 29.22 -29.59 -16.41
N GLU A 215 29.99 -30.49 -15.83
CA GLU A 215 30.99 -31.24 -16.60
C GLU A 215 31.16 -32.64 -15.99
N GLY A 216 30.37 -33.58 -16.50
CA GLY A 216 30.80 -34.98 -16.57
C GLY A 216 31.61 -35.13 -17.85
N PRO A 217 32.70 -35.91 -17.82
CA PRO A 217 32.71 -37.05 -18.73
C PRO A 217 33.36 -38.30 -18.11
N GLY A 218 32.97 -39.46 -18.65
CA GLY A 218 33.92 -40.53 -18.93
C GLY A 218 33.91 -41.72 -17.99
N SER A 219 33.17 -42.74 -18.39
CA SER A 219 33.44 -44.15 -18.11
C SER A 219 34.92 -44.51 -18.30
N GLY A 220 35.52 -45.11 -17.27
CA GLY A 220 36.84 -45.74 -17.31
C GLY A 220 36.85 -46.96 -16.39
N GLN A 221 36.65 -48.12 -16.99
CA GLN A 221 36.65 -49.44 -16.38
C GLN A 221 38.07 -49.83 -15.95
N SER A 222 38.24 -50.32 -14.72
CA SER A 222 39.42 -51.08 -14.30
C SER A 222 39.02 -52.16 -13.31
N ASP A 223 38.83 -53.39 -13.84
CA ASP A 223 38.85 -54.63 -13.08
C ASP A 223 40.23 -54.80 -12.44
N GLY A 224 40.26 -55.22 -11.18
CA GLY A 224 41.50 -55.47 -10.44
C GLY A 224 41.27 -56.21 -9.14
N THR A 225 41.41 -57.54 -9.23
CA THR A 225 41.64 -58.56 -8.18
C THR A 225 40.44 -59.11 -7.44
#